data_AF-A0A7C6Q8K0-F1
#
_entry.id   AF-A0A7C6Q8K0-F1
#
_cell.length_a   1.000
_cell.length_b   1.000
_cell.length_c   1.000
_cell.angle_alpha   90.00
_cell.angle_beta   90.00
_cell.angle_gamma   90.00
#
_symmetry.space_group_name_H-M   'P 1'
#
loop_
_entity.id
_entity.type
_entity.pdbx_description
1 polymer ?
#
loop_
_entity_poly.entity_id
_entity_poly.type
_entity_poly.pdbx_seq_one_letter_code
_entity_poly.pdbx_strand_id
1 'polypeptide(L)' 'MTQSENYPMIAKTMAELEDVLAEELIALGANDVEIGTRMVSFTGDKRLMYKANVH' A
#
# COMPACT_ATOMS: atom_id res chain seq x y z
N MET A 1 -13.82 11.69 -17.53
CA MET A 1 -13.00 12.29 -16.46
C MET A 1 -12.52 11.14 -15.58
N THR A 2 -11.27 10.68 -15.72
CA THR A 2 -10.72 9.65 -14.83
C THR A 2 -10.27 10.34 -13.55
N GLN A 3 -11.10 10.26 -12.52
CA GLN A 3 -10.80 10.84 -11.23
C GLN A 3 -9.68 10.02 -10.57
N SER A 4 -8.49 10.60 -10.45
CA SER A 4 -7.36 10.03 -9.71
C SER A 4 -7.60 10.20 -8.21
N GLU A 5 -8.64 9.53 -7.72
CA GLU A 5 -8.99 9.56 -6.30
C GLU A 5 -8.01 8.66 -5.55
N ASN A 6 -7.24 9.26 -4.64
CA ASN A 6 -6.39 8.53 -3.72
C ASN A 6 -7.21 8.14 -2.49
N TYR A 7 -7.17 6.86 -2.15
CA TYR A 7 -7.83 6.31 -0.97
C TYR A 7 -6.78 5.92 0.07
N PRO A 8 -7.03 6.21 1.36
CA PRO A 8 -6.25 5.61 2.43
C PRO A 8 -6.56 4.11 2.51
N MET A 9 -5.51 3.30 2.51
CA MET A 9 -5.56 1.84 2.49
C MET A 9 -4.64 1.27 3.57
N ILE A 10 -5.00 0.10 4.09
CA ILE A 10 -4.20 -0.64 5.08
C ILE A 10 -3.99 -2.05 4.55
N ALA A 11 -2.73 -2.42 4.35
CA ALA A 11 -2.34 -3.80 4.10
C ALA A 11 -1.90 -4.45 5.41
N LYS A 12 -2.50 -5.62 5.72
CA LYS A 12 -2.05 -6.43 6.86
C LYS A 12 -0.90 -7.32 6.41
N THR A 13 0.09 -7.45 7.26
CA THR A 13 1.25 -8.32 7.02
C THR A 13 1.45 -9.29 8.17
N MET A 14 2.31 -10.29 7.95
CA MET A 14 2.81 -11.13 9.04
C MET A 14 3.84 -10.35 9.85
N ALA A 15 4.06 -10.78 11.10
CA ALA A 15 5.07 -10.13 11.94
C ALA A 15 6.45 -10.21 11.27
N GLU A 16 7.22 -9.12 11.36
CA GLU A 16 8.58 -8.96 10.81
C GLU A 16 8.66 -8.81 9.28
N LEU A 17 7.52 -8.68 8.59
CA LEU A 17 7.44 -8.42 7.14
C LEU A 17 6.92 -7.01 6.82
N GLU A 18 6.83 -6.13 7.81
CA GLU A 18 6.35 -4.76 7.64
C GLU A 18 7.25 -3.94 6.72
N ASP A 19 8.57 -4.00 6.93
CA ASP A 19 9.55 -3.24 6.16
C ASP A 19 9.56 -3.68 4.69
N VAL A 20 9.53 -5.00 4.46
CA VAL A 20 9.52 -5.58 3.11
C VAL A 20 8.24 -5.18 2.36
N LEU A 21 7.08 -5.30 3.00
CA LEU A 21 5.82 -4.91 2.38
C LEU A 21 5.77 -3.40 2.07
N ALA A 22 6.33 -2.57 2.95
CA ALA A 22 6.41 -1.14 2.70
C ALA A 22 7.29 -0.82 1.48
N GLU A 23 8.44 -1.47 1.31
CA GLU A 23 9.30 -1.33 0.13
C GLU A 23 8.59 -1.75 -1.16
N GLU A 24 7.85 -2.87 -1.14
CA GLU A 24 7.06 -3.33 -2.29
C GLU A 24 5.95 -2.34 -2.66
N LEU A 25 5.25 -1.79 -1.67
CA LEU A 25 4.21 -0.78 -1.90
C LEU A 25 4.80 0.52 -2.47
N ILE A 26 5.96 0.97 -1.97
CA ILE A 26 6.68 2.12 -2.53
C ILE A 26 7.09 1.85 -3.98
N ALA A 27 7.60 0.65 -4.29
CA ALA A 27 7.96 0.26 -5.65
C ALA A 27 6.75 0.19 -6.61
N LEU A 28 5.57 -0.15 -6.09
CA LEU A 28 4.31 -0.14 -6.84
C LEU A 28 3.76 1.28 -7.09
N GLY A 29 4.27 2.30 -6.38
CA GLY A 29 3.85 3.69 -6.49
C GLY A 29 2.83 4.14 -5.44
N ALA A 30 2.83 3.49 -4.26
CA ALA A 30 2.07 3.95 -3.10
C ALA A 30 2.65 5.26 -2.54
N ASN A 31 1.77 6.11 -2.00
CA ASN A 31 2.15 7.35 -1.33
C ASN A 31 1.84 7.24 0.18
N ASP A 32 2.38 8.16 0.98
CA ASP A 32 2.13 8.23 2.44
C ASP A 32 2.24 6.87 3.16
N VAL A 33 3.31 6.12 2.86
CA VAL A 33 3.53 4.78 3.42
C VAL A 33 4.01 4.89 4.87
N GLU A 34 3.21 4.38 5.80
CA GLU A 34 3.49 4.34 7.23
C GLU A 34 3.47 2.91 7.75
N ILE A 35 4.55 2.51 8.44
CA ILE A 35 4.70 1.20 9.03
C ILE A 35 4.10 1.19 10.44
N GLY A 36 3.22 0.23 10.72
CA GLY A 36 2.63 -0.03 12.03
C GLY A 36 2.88 -1.46 12.50
N THR A 37 2.38 -1.85 13.67
CA THR A 37 2.54 -3.23 14.17
C THR A 37 1.70 -4.20 13.36
N ARG A 38 2.34 -5.08 12.55
CA ARG A 38 1.69 -6.08 11.67
C ARG A 38 0.82 -5.47 10.55
N MET A 39 1.09 -4.22 10.18
CA MET A 39 0.34 -3.54 9.13
C MET A 39 1.16 -2.42 8.50
N VAL A 40 0.84 -2.09 7.25
CA VAL A 40 1.35 -0.93 6.54
C VAL A 40 0.16 -0.10 6.05
N SER A 41 0.14 1.18 6.41
CA SER A 41 -0.81 2.17 5.92
C SER A 41 -0.23 2.89 4.71
N PHE A 42 -1.04 3.14 3.68
CA PHE A 42 -0.59 3.85 2.48
C PHE A 42 -1.78 4.51 1.77
N THR A 43 -1.50 5.51 0.94
CA THR A 43 -2.49 6.17 0.07
C THR A 43 -2.23 5.82 -1.39
N GLY A 44 -3.30 5.61 -2.16
CA GLY A 44 -3.16 5.41 -3.60
C GLY A 44 -4.47 5.25 -4.36
N ASP A 45 -4.36 5.14 -5.67
CA ASP A 45 -5.52 5.03 -6.55
C ASP A 45 -6.09 3.60 -6.58
N LYS A 46 -7.27 3.44 -7.17
CA LYS A 46 -7.88 2.12 -7.35
C LYS A 46 -6.99 1.17 -8.16
N ARG A 47 -6.16 1.68 -9.08
CA ARG A 47 -5.27 0.84 -9.91
C ARG A 47 -4.16 0.24 -9.06
N LEU A 48 -3.56 1.02 -8.16
CA LEU A 48 -2.60 0.59 -7.17
C LEU A 48 -3.21 -0.47 -6.26
N MET A 49 -4.44 -0.25 -5.78
CA MET A 49 -5.15 -1.24 -4.96
C MET A 49 -5.24 -2.61 -5.66
N TYR A 50 -5.65 -2.64 -6.94
CA TYR A 50 -5.72 -3.89 -7.68
C TYR A 50 -4.33 -4.50 -7.94
N LYS A 51 -3.32 -3.68 -8.23
CA LYS A 51 -1.94 -4.16 -8.41
C LYS A 51 -1.40 -4.80 -7.13
N ALA A 52 -1.58 -4.16 -5.98
CA ALA A 52 -1.12 -4.66 -4.68
C ALA A 52 -1.79 -5.97 -4.24
N ASN A 53 -2.99 -6.29 -4.76
CA ASN A 53 -3.68 -7.56 -4.45
C ASN A 53 -3.38 -8.69 -5.46
N VAL A 54 -2.84 -8.37 -6.65
CA VAL A 54 -2.61 -9.34 -7.73
C VAL A 54 -1.12 -9.70 -7.86
N HIS A 55 -0.22 -8.82 -7.41
CA HIS A 55 1.21 -9.08 -7.33
C HIS A 55 1.51 -10.17 -6.30
#